data_AF-A0A1R3RUK3-F1
#
_entry.id   AF-A0A1R3RUK3-F1
#
_cell.length_a   1.000
_cell.length_b   1.000
_cell.length_c   1.000
_cell.angle_alpha   90.00
_cell.angle_beta   90.00
_cell.angle_gamma   90.00
#
_symmetry.space_group_name_H-M   'P 1'
#
loop_
_entity.id
_entity.type
_entity.pdbx_description
1 polymer ?
#
loop_
_entity_poly.entity_id
_entity_poly.type
_entity_poly.pdbx_seq_one_letter_code
_entity_poly.pdbx_strand_id
1 'polypeptide(L)'
;MPLFQPERVAVIGGGCTGVTSFWALQSSSHDVHLFEASAALGGRVKTLPFEHNSNRVDVNTDSPTFNAEASPNLVSLLHYLGITTVKTPLTFGATDGVNSFQWYGSMLKSILFRPWILCNIETYRILSDVIWLKYLALDVLDTGFLACKTTDTQRWLSTHDYLSGEGYSNTFLENYLAPLLSMLWSTNAGRFLSRLPAKALIRCLYDHQLLKPRQASPDWRCIRPGASQLVQTMSMNFPASKVHLKTKVLEVVRCGKKYGIMTSDGQEMFFNHIIFAVDGQETIKILGSHASAEEREIIPNLGSTRNISVLHSDTLLMPDAEYPGPSCNYIIGPSNHPSSHISSLGYIANLLESIPTHIYGPIYITLNPFTPPHPSHVQGVWEFTDPEPSAQTLLAQNRLPFIQNKHGLSYGFYWTGRGHLEDAVTAGLRIAIEDLGAKVPFHVQYHPDPLEAASSASPSLGLKENLIRTVLRLIRVYILILRLILVLLSALPNPAARVKARFRPMCNKTSATKTS
;
A
#
# COMPACT_ATOMS: atom_id res chain seq x y z
N MET A 1 -30.80 -14.50 24.38
CA MET A 1 -29.77 -13.50 24.03
C MET A 1 -29.36 -12.83 25.33
N PRO A 2 -28.08 -12.82 25.72
CA PRO A 2 -27.66 -12.00 26.84
C PRO A 2 -27.94 -10.54 26.47
N LEU A 3 -28.63 -9.83 27.37
CA LEU A 3 -28.86 -8.39 27.23
C LEU A 3 -27.48 -7.71 27.27
N PHE A 4 -27.05 -7.13 26.15
CA PHE A 4 -25.87 -6.26 26.11
C PHE A 4 -26.09 -5.15 27.14
N GLN A 5 -25.30 -5.12 28.20
CA GLN A 5 -25.35 -4.04 29.16
C GLN A 5 -24.64 -2.83 28.56
N PRO A 6 -25.16 -1.61 28.75
CA PRO A 6 -24.50 -0.40 28.30
C PRO A 6 -23.15 -0.26 29.00
N GLU A 7 -22.09 -0.28 28.20
CA GLU A 7 -20.70 -0.13 28.65
C GLU A 7 -20.18 1.28 28.37
N ARG A 8 -19.24 1.74 29.20
CA ARG A 8 -18.48 2.95 28.92
C ARG A 8 -17.25 2.60 28.08
N VAL A 9 -17.15 3.15 26.87
CA VAL A 9 -16.13 2.78 25.88
C VAL A 9 -15.20 3.97 25.62
N ALA A 10 -13.89 3.74 25.63
CA ALA A 10 -12.92 4.74 25.16
C ALA A 10 -12.36 4.31 23.81
N VAL A 11 -12.34 5.23 22.86
CA VAL A 11 -11.64 5.11 21.58
C VAL A 11 -10.40 5.97 21.64
N ILE A 12 -9.22 5.36 21.58
CA ILE A 12 -7.93 6.04 21.65
C ILE A 12 -7.39 6.19 20.23
N GLY A 13 -7.29 7.41 19.74
CA GLY A 13 -6.89 7.75 18.38
C GLY A 13 -8.07 8.22 17.53
N GLY A 14 -8.02 9.47 17.09
CA GLY A 14 -9.00 10.14 16.24
C GLY A 14 -8.70 10.04 14.74
N GLY A 15 -7.94 9.03 14.31
CA GLY A 15 -7.76 8.70 12.89
C GLY A 15 -9.03 8.08 12.26
N CYS A 16 -8.97 7.75 10.96
CA CYS A 16 -10.13 7.21 10.24
C CYS A 16 -10.75 5.97 10.92
N THR A 17 -9.94 5.04 11.43
CA THR A 17 -10.41 3.88 12.19
C THR A 17 -11.21 4.28 13.43
N GLY A 18 -10.63 5.13 14.29
CA GLY A 18 -11.28 5.54 15.54
C GLY A 18 -12.53 6.39 15.33
N VAL A 19 -12.50 7.31 14.36
CA VAL A 19 -13.68 8.09 13.95
C VAL A 19 -14.78 7.18 13.44
N THR A 20 -14.44 6.15 12.65
CA THR A 20 -15.42 5.19 12.14
C THR A 20 -16.02 4.34 13.27
N SER A 21 -15.19 3.85 14.21
CA SER A 21 -15.68 3.12 15.39
C SER A 21 -16.62 3.97 16.24
N PHE A 22 -16.21 5.21 16.54
CA PHE A 22 -17.02 6.14 17.32
C PHE A 22 -18.34 6.43 16.62
N TRP A 23 -18.30 6.79 15.32
CA TRP A 23 -19.48 7.04 14.51
C TRP A 23 -20.46 5.87 14.51
N ALA A 24 -19.97 4.63 14.35
CA ALA A 24 -20.81 3.44 14.33
C ALA A 24 -21.46 3.15 15.69
N LEU A 25 -20.78 3.48 16.80
CA LEU A 25 -21.28 3.27 18.15
C LEU A 25 -22.23 4.37 18.63
N GLN A 26 -22.34 5.50 17.94
CA GLN A 26 -23.26 6.58 18.32
C GLN A 26 -24.73 6.15 18.35
N SER A 27 -25.13 5.14 17.57
CA SER A 27 -26.50 4.58 17.60
C SER A 27 -26.70 3.49 18.64
N SER A 28 -25.66 3.14 19.41
CA SER A 28 -25.69 2.11 20.44
C SER A 28 -26.12 2.67 21.81
N SER A 29 -26.33 1.78 22.78
CA SER A 29 -26.57 2.17 24.18
C SER A 29 -25.29 2.49 24.96
N HIS A 30 -24.11 2.37 24.34
CA HIS A 30 -22.83 2.57 24.99
C HIS A 30 -22.53 4.04 25.25
N ASP A 31 -21.82 4.32 26.35
CA ASP A 31 -21.28 5.65 26.64
C ASP A 31 -19.87 5.78 26.05
N VAL A 32 -19.77 6.29 24.82
CA VAL A 32 -18.51 6.29 24.07
C VAL A 32 -17.81 7.64 24.18
N HIS A 33 -16.51 7.62 24.43
CA HIS A 33 -15.62 8.78 24.40
C HIS A 33 -14.47 8.54 23.42
N LEU A 34 -14.08 9.56 22.66
CA LEU A 34 -12.96 9.53 21.74
C LEU A 34 -11.86 10.47 22.22
N PHE A 35 -10.62 9.98 22.27
CA PHE A 35 -9.44 10.73 22.69
C PHE A 35 -8.48 10.90 21.50
N GLU A 36 -8.13 12.13 21.18
CA GLU A 36 -7.20 12.47 20.11
C GLU A 36 -6.10 13.41 20.64
N ALA A 37 -4.85 13.04 20.37
CA ALA A 37 -3.68 13.81 20.79
C ALA A 37 -3.57 15.16 20.07
N SER A 38 -4.07 15.24 18.84
CA SER A 38 -4.03 16.43 17.99
C SER A 38 -5.21 17.38 18.25
N ALA A 39 -5.13 18.57 17.67
CA ALA A 39 -6.20 19.58 17.75
C ALA A 39 -7.40 19.29 16.83
N ALA A 40 -7.35 18.25 16.00
CA ALA A 40 -8.38 17.90 15.03
C ALA A 40 -8.42 16.38 14.79
N LEU A 41 -9.59 15.89 14.39
CA LEU A 41 -9.78 14.51 13.95
C LEU A 41 -9.27 14.28 12.52
N GLY A 42 -9.03 13.02 12.19
CA GLY A 42 -8.69 12.53 10.86
C GLY A 42 -7.30 11.93 10.74
N GLY A 43 -6.38 12.29 11.64
CA GLY A 43 -5.00 11.80 11.63
C GLY A 43 -4.31 12.10 10.29
N ARG A 44 -4.10 11.06 9.48
CA ARG A 44 -3.53 11.17 8.12
C ARG A 44 -4.45 11.91 7.14
N VAL A 45 -5.78 11.80 7.32
CA VAL A 45 -6.78 12.35 6.43
C VAL A 45 -7.18 13.74 6.93
N LYS A 46 -6.51 14.79 6.43
CA LYS A 46 -6.72 16.18 6.84
C LYS A 46 -6.54 17.13 5.65
N THR A 47 -6.79 18.41 5.87
CA THR A 47 -6.46 19.48 4.93
C THR A 47 -5.35 20.36 5.48
N LEU A 48 -4.54 20.92 4.59
CA LEU A 48 -3.54 21.93 4.90
C LEU A 48 -3.73 23.14 3.98
N PRO A 49 -3.60 24.36 4.51
CA PRO A 49 -3.70 25.55 3.69
C PRO A 49 -2.48 25.65 2.76
N PHE A 50 -2.74 26.11 1.53
CA PHE A 50 -1.74 26.44 0.53
C PHE A 50 -2.01 27.84 -0.01
N GLU A 51 -1.00 28.69 0.03
CA GLU A 51 -1.06 30.10 -0.37
C GLU A 51 -0.22 30.35 -1.62
N HIS A 52 -0.79 31.04 -2.60
CA HIS A 52 -0.09 31.44 -3.82
C HIS A 52 -0.66 32.75 -4.35
N ASN A 53 0.20 33.76 -4.55
CA ASN A 53 -0.19 35.08 -5.08
C ASN A 53 -1.45 35.66 -4.40
N SER A 54 -1.49 35.63 -3.06
CA SER A 54 -2.63 36.07 -2.22
C SER A 54 -3.90 35.23 -2.31
N ASN A 55 -3.95 34.18 -3.11
CA ASN A 55 -5.01 33.18 -3.10
C ASN A 55 -4.68 32.07 -2.09
N ARG A 56 -5.69 31.53 -1.43
CA ARG A 56 -5.55 30.41 -0.49
C ARG A 56 -6.52 29.29 -0.82
N VAL A 57 -6.03 28.05 -0.79
CA VAL A 57 -6.83 26.84 -0.97
C VAL A 57 -6.44 25.81 0.09
N ASP A 58 -7.41 25.03 0.57
CA ASP A 58 -7.13 23.90 1.46
C ASP A 58 -6.90 22.64 0.62
N VAL A 59 -5.73 22.02 0.79
CA VAL A 59 -5.26 20.86 0.03
C VAL A 59 -5.37 19.61 0.91
N ASN A 60 -5.90 18.51 0.36
CA ASN A 60 -6.00 17.25 1.09
C ASN A 60 -4.62 16.57 1.19
N THR A 61 -4.30 16.09 2.39
CA THR A 61 -3.00 15.43 2.65
C THR A 61 -2.95 13.99 2.16
N ASP A 62 -4.09 13.39 1.87
CA ASP A 62 -4.19 12.01 1.39
C ASP A 62 -4.95 11.95 0.07
N SER A 63 -4.59 10.98 -0.78
CA SER A 63 -5.22 10.85 -2.08
C SER A 63 -6.71 10.52 -1.95
N PRO A 64 -7.62 11.28 -2.59
CA PRO A 64 -9.06 11.00 -2.55
C PRO A 64 -9.48 9.84 -3.47
N THR A 65 -8.54 9.21 -4.17
CA THR A 65 -8.82 8.19 -5.18
C THR A 65 -8.86 6.78 -4.60
N PHE A 66 -9.86 6.01 -4.99
CA PHE A 66 -10.01 4.61 -4.56
C PHE A 66 -10.66 3.77 -5.68
N ASN A 67 -10.57 2.45 -5.56
CA ASN A 67 -11.22 1.51 -6.47
C ASN A 67 -12.51 1.02 -5.83
N ALA A 68 -13.66 1.38 -6.39
CA ALA A 68 -14.97 1.12 -5.77
C ALA A 68 -15.26 -0.38 -5.58
N GLU A 69 -14.73 -1.23 -6.46
CA GLU A 69 -14.92 -2.67 -6.40
C GLU A 69 -14.08 -3.34 -5.30
N ALA A 70 -12.91 -2.75 -5.02
CA ALA A 70 -12.04 -3.19 -3.94
C ALA A 70 -12.44 -2.59 -2.58
N SER A 71 -13.31 -1.57 -2.56
CA SER A 71 -13.63 -0.80 -1.36
C SER A 71 -15.13 -0.75 -1.03
N PRO A 72 -15.81 -1.90 -0.85
CA PRO A 72 -17.26 -1.95 -0.66
C PRO A 72 -17.75 -1.24 0.62
N ASN A 73 -16.97 -1.28 1.71
CA ASN A 73 -17.38 -0.66 2.97
C ASN A 73 -17.27 0.86 2.89
N LEU A 74 -16.17 1.36 2.30
CA LEU A 74 -16.00 2.78 2.00
C LEU A 74 -17.12 3.29 1.08
N VAL A 75 -17.44 2.57 0.00
CA VAL A 75 -18.53 2.94 -0.92
C VAL A 75 -19.87 3.02 -0.19
N SER A 76 -20.18 2.02 0.64
CA SER A 76 -21.42 1.98 1.41
C SER A 76 -21.52 3.14 2.40
N LEU A 77 -20.42 3.44 3.09
CA LEU A 77 -20.34 4.57 4.03
C LEU A 77 -20.46 5.92 3.31
N LEU A 78 -19.73 6.13 2.21
CA LEU A 78 -19.80 7.37 1.42
C LEU A 78 -21.23 7.60 0.89
N HIS A 79 -21.88 6.55 0.39
CA HIS A 79 -23.26 6.61 -0.08
C HIS A 79 -24.22 6.98 1.06
N TYR A 80 -24.09 6.34 2.22
CA TYR A 80 -24.93 6.65 3.39
C TYR A 80 -24.74 8.08 3.90
N LEU A 81 -23.50 8.58 3.90
CA LEU A 81 -23.17 9.95 4.31
C LEU A 81 -23.53 11.00 3.23
N GLY A 82 -24.01 10.58 2.05
CA GLY A 82 -24.32 11.49 0.94
C GLY A 82 -23.10 12.16 0.31
N ILE A 83 -21.91 11.57 0.47
CA ILE A 83 -20.65 12.13 -0.06
C ILE A 83 -20.53 11.79 -1.55
N THR A 84 -20.33 12.82 -2.38
CA THR A 84 -20.26 12.66 -3.84
C THR A 84 -18.92 12.05 -4.25
N THR A 85 -18.98 11.11 -5.20
CA THR A 85 -17.80 10.50 -5.81
C THR A 85 -17.88 10.59 -7.33
N VAL A 86 -16.77 10.93 -7.97
CA VAL A 86 -16.67 11.11 -9.43
C VAL A 86 -15.75 10.04 -10.03
N LYS A 87 -16.09 9.52 -11.20
CA LYS A 87 -15.21 8.59 -11.92
C LYS A 87 -13.93 9.30 -12.35
N THR A 88 -12.79 8.68 -12.10
CA THR A 88 -11.47 9.22 -12.47
C THR A 88 -10.66 8.16 -13.21
N PRO A 89 -9.88 8.52 -14.25
CA PRO A 89 -8.96 7.57 -14.85
C PRO A 89 -7.87 7.19 -13.84
N LEU A 90 -7.44 5.93 -13.89
CA LEU A 90 -6.21 5.50 -13.22
C LEU A 90 -5.00 5.99 -14.01
N THR A 91 -4.15 6.81 -13.40
CA THR A 91 -2.90 7.29 -14.00
C THR A 91 -1.77 7.27 -12.97
N PHE A 92 -0.64 6.69 -13.34
CA PHE A 92 0.56 6.66 -12.50
C PHE A 92 1.81 6.64 -13.39
N GLY A 93 2.94 7.07 -12.86
CA GLY A 93 4.20 7.05 -13.59
C GLY A 93 5.39 6.72 -12.71
N ALA A 94 6.51 6.43 -13.35
CA ALA A 94 7.81 6.25 -12.74
C ALA A 94 8.83 7.16 -13.42
N THR A 95 9.76 7.73 -12.66
CA THR A 95 10.88 8.48 -13.24
C THR A 95 12.14 8.31 -12.40
N ASP A 96 13.28 8.22 -13.06
CA ASP A 96 14.63 8.24 -12.45
C ASP A 96 15.32 9.61 -12.65
N GLY A 97 14.59 10.62 -13.15
CA GLY A 97 15.10 11.95 -13.53
C GLY A 97 15.61 12.05 -14.97
N VAL A 98 15.90 10.93 -15.64
CA VAL A 98 16.36 10.89 -17.04
C VAL A 98 15.30 10.25 -17.94
N ASN A 99 14.83 9.08 -17.54
CA ASN A 99 13.76 8.32 -18.14
C ASN A 99 12.46 8.55 -17.36
N SER A 100 11.34 8.56 -18.09
CA SER A 100 10.01 8.58 -17.49
C SER A 100 9.11 7.55 -18.17
N PHE A 101 8.43 6.76 -17.35
CA PHE A 101 7.39 5.83 -17.75
C PHE A 101 6.05 6.36 -17.25
N GLN A 102 5.05 6.34 -18.12
CA GLN A 102 3.70 6.78 -17.79
C GLN A 102 2.72 5.68 -18.16
N TRP A 103 1.85 5.36 -17.22
CA TRP A 103 0.89 4.28 -17.32
C TRP A 103 -0.51 4.78 -17.04
N TYR A 104 -1.43 4.33 -17.87
CA TYR A 104 -2.86 4.57 -17.73
C TYR A 104 -3.53 3.26 -17.32
N GLY A 105 -4.75 3.34 -16.76
CA GLY A 105 -5.54 2.18 -16.31
C GLY A 105 -5.85 1.13 -17.38
N SER A 106 -5.50 1.40 -18.65
CA SER A 106 -5.42 0.40 -19.71
C SER A 106 -4.09 0.55 -20.44
N MET A 107 -3.40 -0.58 -20.66
CA MET A 107 -2.17 -0.62 -21.45
C MET A 107 -2.37 -0.12 -22.88
N LEU A 108 -3.54 -0.39 -23.47
CA LEU A 108 -3.89 0.12 -24.79
C LEU A 108 -3.96 1.65 -24.78
N LYS A 109 -4.53 2.24 -23.72
CA LYS A 109 -4.55 3.71 -23.57
C LYS A 109 -3.13 4.25 -23.43
N SER A 110 -2.26 3.62 -22.64
CA SER A 110 -0.85 4.03 -22.52
C SER A 110 -0.13 4.06 -23.87
N ILE A 111 -0.33 3.03 -24.69
CA ILE A 111 0.26 2.94 -26.04
C ILE A 111 -0.37 3.96 -27.00
N LEU A 112 -1.70 4.13 -26.97
CA LEU A 112 -2.41 5.07 -27.85
C LEU A 112 -2.04 6.53 -27.57
N PHE A 113 -1.91 6.91 -26.29
CA PHE A 113 -1.53 8.27 -25.92
C PHE A 113 -0.04 8.55 -26.12
N ARG A 114 0.83 7.53 -26.10
CA ARG A 114 2.28 7.67 -26.30
C ARG A 114 2.85 6.51 -27.13
N PRO A 115 2.62 6.45 -28.45
CA PRO A 115 3.03 5.31 -29.28
C PRO A 115 4.55 5.10 -29.34
N TRP A 116 5.33 6.18 -29.22
CA TRP A 116 6.79 6.13 -29.17
C TRP A 116 7.34 5.40 -27.93
N ILE A 117 6.52 5.10 -26.92
CA ILE A 117 6.95 4.25 -25.80
C ILE A 117 7.35 2.85 -26.30
N LEU A 118 6.77 2.40 -27.43
CA LEU A 118 7.14 1.16 -28.11
C LEU A 118 8.46 1.26 -28.88
N CYS A 119 9.16 2.40 -28.90
CA CYS A 119 10.52 2.45 -29.42
C CYS A 119 11.56 1.98 -28.40
N ASN A 120 11.19 1.90 -27.12
CA ASN A 120 12.08 1.40 -26.06
C ASN A 120 11.91 -0.12 -25.88
N ILE A 121 13.01 -0.86 -25.97
CA ILE A 121 13.05 -2.31 -25.77
C ILE A 121 12.56 -2.72 -24.38
N GLU A 122 12.83 -1.89 -23.37
CA GLU A 122 12.42 -2.11 -21.99
C GLU A 122 10.90 -2.10 -21.85
N THR A 123 10.22 -1.24 -22.60
CA THR A 123 8.76 -1.17 -22.59
C THR A 123 8.13 -2.48 -23.07
N TYR A 124 8.68 -3.12 -24.10
CA TYR A 124 8.19 -4.44 -24.51
C TYR A 124 8.38 -5.48 -23.42
N ARG A 125 9.50 -5.42 -22.69
CA ARG A 125 9.75 -6.31 -21.56
C ARG A 125 8.72 -6.12 -20.47
N ILE A 126 8.44 -4.87 -20.08
CA ILE A 126 7.39 -4.54 -19.09
C ILE A 126 6.02 -5.04 -19.56
N LEU A 127 5.64 -4.80 -20.82
CA LEU A 127 4.37 -5.24 -21.37
C LEU A 127 4.23 -6.77 -21.33
N SER A 128 5.30 -7.49 -21.67
CA SER A 128 5.33 -8.96 -21.59
C SER A 128 5.17 -9.45 -20.15
N ASP A 129 5.87 -8.83 -19.20
CA ASP A 129 5.79 -9.13 -17.77
C ASP A 129 4.39 -8.85 -17.22
N VAL A 130 3.73 -7.77 -17.64
CA VAL A 130 2.35 -7.46 -17.24
C VAL A 130 1.37 -8.51 -17.76
N ILE A 131 1.53 -8.97 -19.00
CA ILE A 131 0.68 -10.03 -19.56
C ILE A 131 0.92 -11.35 -18.79
N TRP A 132 2.17 -11.70 -18.52
CA TRP A 132 2.49 -12.89 -17.72
C TRP A 132 1.87 -12.79 -16.31
N LEU A 133 1.98 -11.64 -15.65
CA LEU A 133 1.39 -11.43 -14.33
C LEU A 133 -0.14 -11.64 -14.37
N LYS A 134 -0.84 -11.00 -15.32
CA LYS A 134 -2.30 -11.07 -15.43
C LYS A 134 -2.83 -12.50 -15.58
N TYR A 135 -2.14 -13.33 -16.36
CA TYR A 135 -2.63 -14.67 -16.70
C TYR A 135 -2.02 -15.80 -15.86
N LEU A 136 -0.78 -15.67 -15.42
CA LEU A 136 -0.05 -16.73 -14.72
C LEU A 136 0.01 -16.52 -13.21
N ALA A 137 -0.02 -15.29 -12.71
CA ALA A 137 0.14 -15.07 -11.27
C ALA A 137 -1.07 -15.56 -10.44
N LEU A 138 -2.24 -15.73 -11.07
CA LEU A 138 -3.43 -16.30 -10.40
C LEU A 138 -3.19 -17.73 -9.87
N ASP A 139 -2.21 -18.47 -10.42
CA ASP A 139 -1.81 -19.79 -9.90
C ASP A 139 -1.33 -19.72 -8.44
N VAL A 140 -0.81 -18.58 -7.99
CA VAL A 140 -0.36 -18.37 -6.59
C VAL A 140 -1.53 -18.41 -5.61
N LEU A 141 -2.75 -18.12 -6.07
CA LEU A 141 -3.96 -18.19 -5.26
C LEU A 141 -4.55 -19.61 -5.20
N ASP A 142 -4.12 -20.53 -6.06
CA ASP A 142 -4.60 -21.91 -6.10
C ASP A 142 -3.81 -22.81 -5.12
N THR A 143 -4.53 -23.51 -4.25
CA THR A 143 -3.96 -24.35 -3.19
C THR A 143 -3.22 -25.57 -3.74
N GLY A 144 -3.65 -26.11 -4.89
CA GLY A 144 -3.02 -27.27 -5.53
C GLY A 144 -1.63 -26.97 -6.10
N PHE A 145 -1.38 -25.73 -6.54
CA PHE A 145 -0.10 -25.33 -7.11
C PHE A 145 1.00 -25.22 -6.05
N LEU A 146 0.67 -24.75 -4.85
CA LEU A 146 1.61 -24.68 -3.73
C LEU A 146 1.92 -26.09 -3.18
N ALA A 147 0.92 -26.95 -3.01
CA ALA A 147 1.10 -28.32 -2.51
C ALA A 147 2.05 -29.18 -3.38
N CYS A 148 2.07 -28.97 -4.71
CA CYS A 148 2.97 -29.68 -5.62
C CYS A 148 4.40 -29.10 -5.71
N LYS A 149 4.64 -27.88 -5.22
CA LYS A 149 5.95 -27.20 -5.37
C LYS A 149 6.71 -26.96 -4.05
N THR A 150 6.07 -27.02 -2.87
CA THR A 150 6.69 -26.48 -1.65
C THR A 150 6.78 -27.48 -0.48
N THR A 151 7.98 -27.64 0.09
CA THR A 151 8.18 -28.04 1.50
C THR A 151 7.70 -26.93 2.44
N ASP A 152 7.42 -27.23 3.71
CA ASP A 152 6.82 -26.32 4.73
C ASP A 152 7.48 -24.93 4.83
N THR A 153 8.74 -24.79 4.40
CA THR A 153 9.54 -23.55 4.36
C THR A 153 9.22 -22.60 3.21
N GLN A 154 8.51 -23.00 2.15
CA GLN A 154 8.17 -22.14 1.00
C GLN A 154 6.76 -21.53 1.04
N ARG A 155 6.03 -21.69 2.16
CA ARG A 155 4.68 -21.13 2.35
C ARG A 155 4.64 -19.59 2.33
N TRP A 156 5.79 -18.94 2.45
CA TRP A 156 5.93 -17.49 2.64
C TRP A 156 6.98 -16.86 1.72
N LEU A 157 7.01 -17.26 0.45
CA LEU A 157 7.90 -16.65 -0.54
C LEU A 157 7.64 -15.14 -0.63
N SER A 158 8.70 -14.32 -0.47
CA SER A 158 8.59 -12.88 -0.63
C SER A 158 8.17 -12.55 -2.07
N THR A 159 7.55 -11.39 -2.27
CA THR A 159 7.17 -10.91 -3.59
C THR A 159 8.40 -10.80 -4.50
N HIS A 160 9.49 -10.26 -3.97
CA HIS A 160 10.74 -10.15 -4.73
C HIS A 160 11.29 -11.52 -5.18
N ASP A 161 11.32 -12.51 -4.28
CA ASP A 161 11.84 -13.85 -4.58
C ASP A 161 10.93 -14.61 -5.55
N TYR A 162 9.61 -14.45 -5.40
CA TYR A 162 8.63 -14.98 -6.35
C TYR A 162 8.83 -14.41 -7.75
N LEU A 163 8.89 -13.08 -7.86
CA LEU A 163 9.02 -12.42 -9.16
C LEU A 163 10.37 -12.75 -9.81
N SER A 164 11.45 -12.78 -9.03
CA SER A 164 12.78 -13.16 -9.52
C SER A 164 12.82 -14.62 -9.97
N GLY A 165 12.28 -15.54 -9.17
CA GLY A 165 12.21 -16.97 -9.50
C GLY A 165 11.34 -17.26 -10.71
N GLU A 166 10.29 -16.48 -10.93
CA GLU A 166 9.44 -16.57 -12.12
C GLU A 166 10.01 -15.81 -13.32
N GLY A 167 11.11 -15.07 -13.16
CA GLY A 167 11.84 -14.40 -14.23
C GLY A 167 11.22 -13.10 -14.72
N TYR A 168 10.44 -12.41 -13.88
CA TYR A 168 10.01 -11.03 -14.12
C TYR A 168 11.23 -10.09 -14.11
N SER A 169 11.21 -9.03 -14.92
CA SER A 169 12.33 -8.08 -14.97
C SER A 169 12.31 -7.08 -13.80
N ASN A 170 13.51 -6.62 -13.41
CA ASN A 170 13.65 -5.51 -12.45
C ASN A 170 12.98 -4.23 -12.99
N THR A 171 13.08 -3.99 -14.30
CA THR A 171 12.40 -2.87 -14.97
C THR A 171 10.88 -2.94 -14.77
N PHE A 172 10.26 -4.12 -14.86
CA PHE A 172 8.84 -4.27 -14.55
C PHE A 172 8.54 -3.96 -13.07
N LEU A 173 9.39 -4.44 -12.16
CA LEU A 173 9.22 -4.22 -10.72
C LEU A 173 9.31 -2.72 -10.38
N GLU A 174 10.33 -2.02 -10.88
CA GLU A 174 10.62 -0.62 -10.54
C GLU A 174 9.78 0.38 -11.33
N ASN A 175 9.56 0.15 -12.63
CA ASN A 175 8.90 1.12 -13.51
C ASN A 175 7.39 0.90 -13.68
N TYR A 176 6.84 -0.23 -13.22
CA TYR A 176 5.41 -0.50 -13.31
C TYR A 176 4.79 -0.95 -11.98
N LEU A 177 5.29 -2.03 -11.37
CA LEU A 177 4.65 -2.65 -10.21
C LEU A 177 4.73 -1.79 -8.95
N ALA A 178 5.94 -1.33 -8.58
CA ALA A 178 6.13 -0.45 -7.42
C ALA A 178 5.36 0.88 -7.55
N PRO A 179 5.37 1.58 -8.71
CA PRO A 179 4.53 2.76 -8.94
C PRO A 179 3.03 2.49 -8.80
N LEU A 180 2.54 1.39 -9.38
CA LEU A 180 1.14 0.98 -9.30
C LEU A 180 0.73 0.76 -7.84
N LEU A 181 1.51 0.00 -7.08
CA LEU A 181 1.22 -0.28 -5.67
C LEU A 181 1.35 0.97 -4.80
N SER A 182 2.30 1.85 -5.12
CA SER A 182 2.47 3.09 -4.38
C SER A 182 1.28 4.03 -4.54
N MET A 183 0.69 4.06 -5.74
CA MET A 183 -0.57 4.74 -5.98
C MET A 183 -1.75 4.03 -5.27
N LEU A 184 -1.83 2.70 -5.29
CA LEU A 184 -2.91 1.93 -4.64
C LEU A 184 -2.98 2.16 -3.12
N TRP A 185 -1.83 2.19 -2.46
CA TRP A 185 -1.74 2.27 -1.01
C TRP A 185 -1.40 3.66 -0.49
N SER A 186 -1.27 4.64 -1.39
CA SER A 186 -0.85 6.00 -1.09
C SER A 186 0.44 6.08 -0.26
N THR A 187 1.38 5.16 -0.48
CA THR A 187 2.62 5.06 0.28
C THR A 187 3.74 4.56 -0.60
N ASN A 188 4.98 4.60 -0.15
CA ASN A 188 6.09 4.09 -0.96
C ASN A 188 6.14 2.55 -0.90
N ALA A 189 5.47 1.90 -1.85
CA ALA A 189 5.36 0.44 -1.90
C ALA A 189 6.69 -0.27 -2.23
N GLY A 190 7.63 0.40 -2.90
CA GLY A 190 8.93 -0.19 -3.26
C GLY A 190 9.71 -0.69 -2.05
N ARG A 191 9.54 -0.05 -0.90
CA ARG A 191 10.18 -0.44 0.37
C ARG A 191 9.70 -1.77 0.93
N PHE A 192 8.50 -2.20 0.55
CA PHE A 192 7.83 -3.37 1.16
C PHE A 192 7.88 -4.62 0.29
N LEU A 193 8.20 -4.52 -1.00
CA LEU A 193 8.16 -5.65 -1.94
C LEU A 193 9.07 -6.82 -1.53
N SER A 194 10.20 -6.56 -0.89
CA SER A 194 11.09 -7.64 -0.41
C SER A 194 10.56 -8.35 0.84
N ARG A 195 9.60 -7.75 1.55
CA ARG A 195 9.04 -8.25 2.82
C ARG A 195 7.61 -8.77 2.69
N LEU A 196 6.88 -8.29 1.68
CA LEU A 196 5.50 -8.63 1.40
C LEU A 196 5.39 -10.04 0.80
N PRO A 197 4.60 -10.96 1.38
CA PRO A 197 4.34 -12.27 0.77
C PRO A 197 3.72 -12.16 -0.62
N ALA A 198 4.23 -12.93 -1.58
CA ALA A 198 3.75 -12.90 -2.97
C ALA A 198 2.24 -13.14 -3.07
N LYS A 199 1.71 -14.05 -2.24
CA LYS A 199 0.28 -14.35 -2.20
C LYS A 199 -0.57 -13.14 -1.84
N ALA A 200 -0.16 -12.36 -0.84
CA ALA A 200 -0.85 -11.15 -0.43
C ALA A 200 -0.85 -10.09 -1.54
N LEU A 201 0.27 -9.93 -2.25
CA LEU A 201 0.34 -9.06 -3.42
C LEU A 201 -0.65 -9.51 -4.51
N ILE A 202 -0.60 -10.78 -4.90
CA ILE A 202 -1.47 -11.29 -5.99
C ILE A 202 -2.93 -11.15 -5.60
N ARG A 203 -3.27 -11.38 -4.32
CA ARG A 203 -4.62 -11.17 -3.80
C ARG A 203 -5.06 -9.71 -3.91
N CYS A 204 -4.22 -8.78 -3.47
CA CYS A 204 -4.44 -7.34 -3.62
C CYS A 204 -4.71 -6.96 -5.09
N LEU A 205 -3.86 -7.40 -6.03
CA LEU A 205 -4.03 -7.11 -7.45
C LEU A 205 -5.32 -7.74 -8.03
N TYR A 206 -5.70 -8.93 -7.55
CA TYR A 206 -6.94 -9.60 -7.93
C TYR A 206 -8.17 -8.83 -7.46
N ASP A 207 -8.19 -8.40 -6.20
CA ASP A 207 -9.30 -7.67 -5.59
C ASP A 207 -9.49 -6.28 -6.23
N HIS A 208 -8.39 -5.62 -6.63
CA HIS A 208 -8.43 -4.41 -7.46
C HIS A 208 -8.80 -4.66 -8.94
N GLN A 209 -9.08 -5.90 -9.33
CA GLN A 209 -9.44 -6.29 -10.70
C GLN A 209 -8.33 -6.03 -11.72
N LEU A 210 -7.08 -5.87 -11.27
CA LEU A 210 -5.93 -5.59 -12.13
C LEU A 210 -5.39 -6.84 -12.83
N LEU A 211 -5.71 -8.02 -12.31
CA LEU A 211 -5.38 -9.32 -12.93
C LEU A 211 -6.47 -9.84 -13.87
N LYS A 212 -7.69 -9.29 -13.83
CA LYS A 212 -8.82 -9.78 -14.64
C LYS A 212 -8.64 -9.35 -16.11
N PRO A 213 -8.49 -10.28 -17.07
CA PRO A 213 -8.24 -9.90 -18.46
C PRO A 213 -9.46 -9.30 -19.18
N ARG A 214 -10.66 -9.60 -18.69
CA ARG A 214 -11.93 -9.45 -19.41
C ARG A 214 -12.84 -8.33 -18.88
N GLN A 215 -12.45 -7.65 -17.81
CA GLN A 215 -13.27 -6.59 -17.22
C GLN A 215 -12.95 -5.24 -17.88
N ALA A 216 -13.98 -4.40 -18.04
CA ALA A 216 -13.79 -2.97 -18.31
C ALA A 216 -12.84 -2.39 -17.25
N SER A 217 -12.09 -1.32 -17.58
CA SER A 217 -11.18 -0.67 -16.64
C SER A 217 -11.83 -0.54 -15.25
N PRO A 218 -11.12 -0.88 -14.15
CA PRO A 218 -11.71 -0.88 -12.81
C PRO A 218 -12.43 0.46 -12.52
N ASP A 219 -13.51 0.44 -11.73
CA ASP A 219 -14.27 1.66 -11.39
C ASP A 219 -13.48 2.50 -10.38
N TRP A 220 -12.53 3.26 -10.90
CA TRP A 220 -11.74 4.22 -10.17
C TRP A 220 -12.57 5.48 -9.89
N ARG A 221 -12.66 5.84 -8.62
CA ARG A 221 -13.45 6.98 -8.15
C ARG A 221 -12.60 7.90 -7.30
N CYS A 222 -13.02 9.16 -7.24
CA CYS A 222 -12.42 10.21 -6.43
C CYS A 222 -13.52 10.81 -5.53
N ILE A 223 -13.23 10.94 -4.23
CA ILE A 223 -14.09 11.63 -3.27
C ILE A 223 -14.02 13.14 -3.54
N ARG A 224 -15.17 13.81 -3.68
CA ARG A 224 -15.24 15.28 -3.86
C ARG A 224 -15.92 15.94 -2.66
N PRO A 225 -15.36 17.02 -2.09
CA PRO A 225 -14.17 17.78 -2.55
C PRO A 225 -12.81 17.11 -2.25
N GLY A 226 -12.74 16.13 -1.35
CA GLY A 226 -11.51 15.38 -1.05
C GLY A 226 -11.70 14.36 0.06
N ALA A 227 -10.63 13.65 0.43
CA ALA A 227 -10.69 12.58 1.43
C ALA A 227 -11.08 13.07 2.83
N SER A 228 -10.71 14.31 3.19
CA SER A 228 -11.07 14.93 4.48
C SER A 228 -12.57 15.05 4.71
N GLN A 229 -13.36 15.13 3.64
CA GLN A 229 -14.83 15.18 3.69
C GLN A 229 -15.41 13.98 4.44
N LEU A 230 -14.78 12.80 4.33
CA LEU A 230 -15.24 11.59 5.01
C LEU A 230 -15.23 11.78 6.54
N VAL A 231 -14.09 12.21 7.09
CA VAL A 231 -13.91 12.43 8.53
C VAL A 231 -14.78 13.60 9.01
N GLN A 232 -14.81 14.69 8.24
CA GLN A 232 -15.62 15.86 8.56
C GLN A 232 -17.10 15.49 8.66
N THR A 233 -17.64 14.80 7.66
CA THR A 233 -19.07 14.43 7.63
C THR A 233 -19.43 13.45 8.73
N MET A 234 -18.57 12.47 9.05
CA MET A 234 -18.81 11.58 10.20
C MET A 234 -18.82 12.35 11.53
N SER A 235 -17.92 13.32 11.69
CA SER A 235 -17.73 14.03 12.96
C SER A 235 -18.65 15.24 13.18
N MET A 236 -19.39 15.70 12.16
CA MET A 236 -20.29 16.88 12.23
C MET A 236 -21.24 16.84 13.43
N ASN A 237 -21.76 15.67 13.79
CA ASN A 237 -22.75 15.50 14.85
C ASN A 237 -22.19 14.81 16.09
N PHE A 238 -20.87 14.78 16.26
CA PHE A 238 -20.28 14.22 17.47
C PHE A 238 -20.54 15.15 18.67
N PRO A 239 -20.99 14.61 19.81
CA PRO A 239 -21.20 15.40 21.01
C PRO A 239 -19.84 15.90 21.53
N ALA A 240 -19.67 17.22 21.62
CA ALA A 240 -18.42 17.85 22.05
C ALA A 240 -17.94 17.37 23.43
N SER A 241 -18.86 16.97 24.32
CA SER A 241 -18.53 16.41 25.65
C SER A 241 -17.91 15.00 25.61
N LYS A 242 -17.95 14.34 24.45
CA LYS A 242 -17.43 12.98 24.25
C LYS A 242 -16.19 12.93 23.38
N VAL A 243 -15.83 14.03 22.72
CA VAL A 243 -14.65 14.14 21.86
C VAL A 243 -13.59 14.99 22.56
N HIS A 244 -12.53 14.34 23.02
CA HIS A 244 -11.43 14.96 23.76
C HIS A 244 -10.25 15.19 22.83
N LEU A 245 -10.17 16.41 22.27
CA LEU A 245 -9.07 16.86 21.40
C LEU A 245 -7.94 17.45 22.24
N LYS A 246 -6.70 17.39 21.72
CA LYS A 246 -5.48 17.75 22.45
C LYS A 246 -5.31 16.97 23.77
N THR A 247 -5.87 15.77 23.82
CA THR A 247 -5.89 14.91 25.00
C THR A 247 -5.19 13.61 24.64
N LYS A 248 -3.86 13.62 24.76
CA LYS A 248 -3.07 12.41 24.52
C LYS A 248 -3.27 11.44 25.69
N VAL A 249 -3.64 10.20 25.40
CA VAL A 249 -3.61 9.13 26.39
C VAL A 249 -2.17 8.70 26.62
N LEU A 250 -1.73 8.71 27.88
CA LEU A 250 -0.38 8.35 28.29
C LEU A 250 -0.30 6.91 28.76
N GLU A 251 -1.30 6.47 29.53
CA GLU A 251 -1.31 5.14 30.14
C GLU A 251 -2.74 4.60 30.26
N VAL A 252 -2.88 3.28 30.10
CA VAL A 252 -4.12 2.53 30.36
C VAL A 252 -3.82 1.47 31.42
N VAL A 253 -4.40 1.66 32.60
CA VAL A 253 -4.18 0.79 33.77
C VAL A 253 -5.43 -0.03 34.03
N ARG A 254 -5.27 -1.33 34.27
CA ARG A 254 -6.39 -2.20 34.62
C ARG A 254 -6.75 -2.05 36.10
N CYS A 255 -7.97 -1.58 36.38
CA CYS A 255 -8.53 -1.41 37.72
C CYS A 255 -9.74 -2.35 37.90
N GLY A 256 -9.47 -3.62 38.22
CA GLY A 256 -10.49 -4.65 38.37
C GLY A 256 -11.16 -5.01 37.04
N LYS A 257 -12.45 -4.66 36.89
CA LYS A 257 -13.26 -4.88 35.66
C LYS A 257 -13.26 -3.67 34.71
N LYS A 258 -12.55 -2.60 35.05
CA LYS A 258 -12.47 -1.37 34.27
C LYS A 258 -11.02 -1.03 33.98
N TYR A 259 -10.82 -0.09 33.08
CA TYR A 259 -9.55 0.52 32.74
C TYR A 259 -9.56 1.98 33.14
N GLY A 260 -8.58 2.40 33.94
CA GLY A 260 -8.25 3.80 34.17
C GLY A 260 -7.40 4.31 33.02
N ILE A 261 -7.83 5.41 32.41
CA ILE A 261 -7.09 6.12 31.37
C ILE A 261 -6.49 7.36 31.99
N MET A 262 -5.16 7.47 31.90
CA MET A 262 -4.43 8.67 32.29
C MET A 262 -4.11 9.50 31.05
N THR A 263 -4.54 10.76 31.08
CA THR A 263 -4.45 11.70 29.96
C THR A 263 -3.36 12.76 30.20
N SER A 264 -2.89 13.41 29.13
CA SER A 264 -1.81 14.40 29.18
C SER A 264 -2.13 15.67 29.97
N ASP A 265 -3.42 15.98 30.16
CA ASP A 265 -3.91 17.07 31.01
C ASP A 265 -4.10 16.64 32.47
N GLY A 266 -3.68 15.42 32.84
CA GLY A 266 -3.68 14.91 34.20
C GLY A 266 -5.03 14.38 34.68
N GLN A 267 -6.03 14.27 33.79
CA GLN A 267 -7.32 13.66 34.14
C GLN A 267 -7.23 12.14 34.10
N GLU A 268 -7.93 11.51 35.05
CA GLU A 268 -8.14 10.07 35.08
C GLU A 268 -9.61 9.75 34.82
N MET A 269 -9.87 8.86 33.86
CA MET A 269 -11.23 8.44 33.50
C MET A 269 -11.33 6.92 33.41
N PHE A 270 -12.44 6.36 33.89
CA PHE A 270 -12.64 4.91 33.92
C PHE A 270 -13.60 4.43 32.83
N PHE A 271 -13.21 3.35 32.15
CA PHE A 271 -13.94 2.73 31.05
C PHE A 271 -14.05 1.22 31.22
N ASN A 272 -15.09 0.62 30.67
CA ASN A 272 -15.28 -0.82 30.63
C ASN A 272 -14.52 -1.45 29.45
N HIS A 273 -14.50 -0.74 28.32
CA HIS A 273 -13.88 -1.21 27.08
C HIS A 273 -12.98 -0.15 26.46
N ILE A 274 -11.86 -0.57 25.89
CA ILE A 274 -10.90 0.30 25.21
C ILE A 274 -10.72 -0.17 23.77
N ILE A 275 -10.90 0.74 22.83
CA ILE A 275 -10.58 0.57 21.41
C ILE A 275 -9.28 1.33 21.14
N PHE A 276 -8.21 0.61 20.80
CA PHE A 276 -6.97 1.20 20.32
C PHE A 276 -7.04 1.41 18.81
N ALA A 277 -7.17 2.67 18.38
CA ALA A 277 -7.11 3.10 16.99
C ALA A 277 -5.81 3.88 16.69
N VAL A 278 -4.75 3.56 17.45
CA VAL A 278 -3.36 4.03 17.25
C VAL A 278 -2.49 2.86 16.76
N ASP A 279 -1.25 3.14 16.34
CA ASP A 279 -0.34 2.08 15.90
C ASP A 279 0.04 1.11 17.05
N GLY A 280 0.57 -0.06 16.68
CA GLY A 280 0.91 -1.12 17.64
C GLY A 280 2.01 -0.72 18.63
N GLN A 281 2.97 0.12 18.21
CA GLN A 281 4.01 0.59 19.12
C GLN A 281 3.44 1.54 20.18
N GLU A 282 2.56 2.46 19.77
CA GLU A 282 1.88 3.35 20.70
C GLU A 282 0.94 2.58 21.63
N THR A 283 0.25 1.57 21.12
CA THR A 283 -0.60 0.67 21.93
C THR A 283 0.21 0.01 23.05
N ILE A 284 1.38 -0.57 22.74
CA ILE A 284 2.23 -1.21 23.75
C ILE A 284 2.82 -0.21 24.74
N LYS A 285 3.16 1.01 24.30
CA LYS A 285 3.60 2.07 25.21
C LYS A 285 2.50 2.45 26.20
N ILE A 286 1.26 2.61 25.72
CA ILE A 286 0.10 2.99 26.54
C ILE A 286 -0.26 1.86 27.52
N LEU A 287 -0.22 0.60 27.09
CA LEU A 287 -0.49 -0.55 27.96
C LEU A 287 0.63 -0.82 28.96
N GLY A 288 1.89 -0.53 28.58
CA GLY A 288 3.06 -0.66 29.43
C GLY A 288 3.17 -2.02 30.13
N SER A 289 3.19 -1.99 31.46
CA SER A 289 3.32 -3.19 32.28
C SER A 289 2.07 -4.09 32.28
N HIS A 290 0.91 -3.55 31.90
CA HIS A 290 -0.40 -4.22 31.92
C HIS A 290 -0.70 -5.07 30.67
N ALA A 291 0.09 -4.96 29.62
CA ALA A 291 -0.05 -5.82 28.44
C ALA A 291 0.16 -7.30 28.78
N SER A 292 -0.73 -8.16 28.31
CA SER A 292 -0.63 -9.63 28.44
C SER A 292 0.58 -10.18 27.67
N ALA A 293 0.92 -11.45 27.91
CA ALA A 293 1.97 -12.13 27.17
C ALA A 293 1.65 -12.20 25.67
N GLU A 294 0.41 -12.54 25.32
CA GLU A 294 -0.09 -12.61 23.95
C GLU A 294 -0.10 -11.23 23.27
N GLU A 295 -0.50 -10.19 24.00
CA GLU A 295 -0.49 -8.81 23.50
C GLU A 295 0.93 -8.34 23.19
N ARG A 296 1.89 -8.63 24.08
CA ARG A 296 3.32 -8.34 23.86
C ARG A 296 3.94 -9.16 22.74
N GLU A 297 3.37 -10.31 22.40
CA GLU A 297 3.82 -11.12 21.28
C GLU A 297 3.21 -10.62 19.95
N ILE A 298 1.93 -10.28 19.93
CA ILE A 298 1.18 -10.00 18.69
C ILE A 298 1.32 -8.53 18.28
N ILE A 299 1.09 -7.59 19.20
CA ILE A 299 0.92 -6.16 18.85
C ILE A 299 2.20 -5.52 18.31
N PRO A 300 3.41 -5.75 18.86
CA PRO A 300 4.65 -5.20 18.27
C PRO A 300 4.91 -5.66 16.84
N ASN A 301 4.38 -6.82 16.46
CA ASN A 301 4.54 -7.40 15.13
C ASN A 301 3.55 -6.83 14.10
N LEU A 302 2.57 -6.03 14.54
CA LEU A 302 1.70 -5.22 13.69
C LEU A 302 2.51 -4.03 13.15
N GLY A 303 3.35 -4.35 12.17
CA GLY A 303 4.37 -3.49 11.61
C GLY A 303 3.79 -2.17 11.13
N SER A 304 4.53 -1.10 11.37
CA SER A 304 4.15 0.23 10.96
C SER A 304 5.40 1.03 10.59
N THR A 305 5.25 1.93 9.63
CA THR A 305 6.35 2.69 9.05
C THR A 305 6.07 4.18 9.13
N ARG A 306 7.08 4.94 9.57
CA ARG A 306 7.01 6.39 9.69
C ARG A 306 7.27 7.02 8.32
N ASN A 307 6.37 7.87 7.89
CA ASN A 307 6.45 8.60 6.63
C ASN A 307 6.43 10.10 6.89
N ILE A 308 7.20 10.84 6.10
CA ILE A 308 7.22 12.30 6.08
C ILE A 308 6.60 12.74 4.76
N SER A 309 5.64 13.66 4.81
CA SER A 309 5.10 14.32 3.64
C SER A 309 5.38 15.81 3.66
N VAL A 310 5.66 16.34 2.47
CA VAL A 310 5.96 17.75 2.26
C VAL A 310 5.00 18.31 1.22
N LEU A 311 4.26 19.35 1.58
CA LEU A 311 3.45 20.16 0.68
C LEU A 311 4.32 21.30 0.14
N HIS A 312 4.52 21.37 -1.17
CA HIS A 312 5.41 22.34 -1.80
C HIS A 312 4.99 22.74 -3.22
N SER A 313 5.66 23.77 -3.74
CA SER A 313 5.56 24.27 -5.13
C SER A 313 6.83 24.07 -5.97
N ASP A 314 7.83 23.38 -5.41
CA ASP A 314 9.13 23.14 -6.07
C ASP A 314 8.97 22.23 -7.31
N THR A 315 9.19 22.80 -8.49
CA THR A 315 9.09 22.10 -9.78
C THR A 315 10.32 21.26 -10.10
N LEU A 316 11.45 21.41 -9.39
CA LEU A 316 12.64 20.59 -9.64
C LEU A 316 12.44 19.14 -9.22
N LEU A 317 11.51 18.88 -8.30
CA LEU A 317 11.22 17.55 -7.79
C LEU A 317 10.16 16.80 -8.61
N MET A 318 9.39 17.49 -9.46
CA MET A 318 8.31 16.89 -10.23
C MET A 318 8.45 17.29 -11.70
N PRO A 319 8.39 16.32 -12.65
CA PRO A 319 8.49 16.66 -14.07
C PRO A 319 7.42 17.68 -14.48
N ASP A 320 7.82 18.65 -15.31
CA ASP A 320 6.99 19.79 -15.71
C ASP A 320 5.61 19.35 -16.23
N ALA A 321 4.58 20.07 -15.79
CA ALA A 321 3.16 19.79 -16.03
C ALA A 321 2.68 20.16 -17.45
N GLU A 322 3.55 20.05 -18.47
CA GLU A 322 3.15 20.27 -19.85
C GLU A 322 2.51 18.98 -20.42
N TYR A 323 1.20 19.03 -20.67
CA TYR A 323 0.31 17.93 -21.08
C TYR A 323 0.01 16.87 -20.00
N PRO A 324 -1.17 16.22 -19.97
CA PRO A 324 -1.68 15.63 -18.74
C PRO A 324 -0.82 14.43 -18.31
N GLY A 325 0.15 14.72 -17.45
CA GLY A 325 1.00 13.75 -16.78
C GLY A 325 0.21 12.94 -15.75
N PRO A 326 0.82 11.89 -15.19
CA PRO A 326 0.16 11.07 -14.20
C PRO A 326 -0.05 11.87 -12.90
N SER A 327 -1.20 11.67 -12.26
CA SER A 327 -1.52 12.29 -10.96
C SER A 327 -0.61 11.85 -9.83
N CYS A 328 0.06 10.70 -10.01
CA CYS A 328 0.96 10.09 -9.04
C CYS A 328 2.27 9.69 -9.73
N ASN A 329 3.39 10.21 -9.24
CA ASN A 329 4.73 9.98 -9.78
C ASN A 329 5.59 9.26 -8.76
N TYR A 330 6.08 8.07 -9.14
CA TYR A 330 7.05 7.31 -8.37
C TYR A 330 8.45 7.73 -8.81
N ILE A 331 9.19 8.38 -7.91
CA ILE A 331 10.54 8.86 -8.17
C ILE A 331 11.51 7.78 -7.67
N ILE A 332 12.39 7.32 -8.56
CA ILE A 332 13.43 6.33 -8.28
C ILE A 332 14.70 7.10 -7.91
N GLY A 333 15.27 6.79 -6.74
CA GLY A 333 16.50 7.42 -6.27
C GLY A 333 17.72 7.01 -7.10
N PRO A 334 18.80 7.81 -7.08
CA PRO A 334 20.00 7.52 -7.86
C PRO A 334 20.68 6.23 -7.38
N SER A 335 21.21 5.43 -8.32
CA SER A 335 21.85 4.14 -8.02
C SER A 335 23.07 4.24 -7.09
N ASN A 336 23.66 5.43 -6.95
CA ASN A 336 24.84 5.70 -6.11
C ASN A 336 24.50 6.06 -4.64
N HIS A 337 23.22 6.04 -4.24
CA HIS A 337 22.86 6.31 -2.85
C HIS A 337 23.24 5.12 -1.94
N PRO A 338 23.74 5.36 -0.71
CA PRO A 338 24.15 4.29 0.23
C PRO A 338 23.05 3.26 0.55
N SER A 339 21.79 3.60 0.34
CA SER A 339 20.69 2.63 0.24
C SER A 339 20.30 2.51 -1.23
N SER A 340 20.74 1.43 -1.88
CA SER A 340 20.14 1.02 -3.15
C SER A 340 18.64 0.83 -2.91
N HIS A 341 17.77 1.37 -3.77
CA HIS A 341 16.30 1.32 -3.70
C HIS A 341 15.58 2.38 -2.81
N ILE A 342 16.15 3.57 -2.60
CA ILE A 342 15.30 4.67 -2.09
C ILE A 342 14.34 5.10 -3.20
N SER A 343 13.04 5.07 -2.90
CA SER A 343 11.98 5.66 -3.71
C SER A 343 11.24 6.79 -2.99
N SER A 344 10.60 7.68 -3.75
CA SER A 344 9.75 8.76 -3.25
C SER A 344 8.47 8.79 -4.09
N LEU A 345 7.38 9.28 -3.50
CA LEU A 345 6.08 9.34 -4.16
C LEU A 345 5.60 10.79 -4.20
N GLY A 346 5.37 11.33 -5.39
CA GLY A 346 4.87 12.68 -5.60
C GLY A 346 3.45 12.68 -6.13
N TYR A 347 2.59 13.53 -5.57
CA TYR A 347 1.24 13.79 -6.03
C TYR A 347 1.11 15.18 -6.64
N ILE A 348 0.33 15.28 -7.71
CA ILE A 348 -0.08 16.58 -8.27
C ILE A 348 -1.48 16.89 -7.72
N ALA A 349 -1.54 17.69 -6.66
CA ALA A 349 -2.79 18.01 -5.96
C ALA A 349 -3.77 18.77 -6.87
N ASN A 350 -3.25 19.61 -7.77
CA ASN A 350 -4.08 20.30 -8.78
C ASN A 350 -4.94 19.33 -9.59
N LEU A 351 -4.37 18.20 -10.01
CA LEU A 351 -5.07 17.22 -10.85
C LEU A 351 -6.04 16.38 -10.02
N LEU A 352 -5.62 15.90 -8.85
CA LEU A 352 -6.42 15.03 -7.98
C LEU A 352 -7.65 15.73 -7.41
N GLU A 353 -7.51 16.99 -7.00
CA GLU A 353 -8.57 17.77 -6.34
C GLU A 353 -9.25 18.75 -7.30
N SER A 354 -8.77 18.85 -8.55
CA SER A 354 -9.20 19.85 -9.54
C SER A 354 -9.01 21.30 -9.07
N ILE A 355 -7.88 21.57 -8.42
CA ILE A 355 -7.47 22.91 -8.00
C ILE A 355 -6.87 23.65 -9.21
N PRO A 356 -7.43 24.81 -9.64
CA PRO A 356 -6.95 25.50 -10.83
C PRO A 356 -5.52 26.03 -10.71
N THR A 357 -4.59 25.45 -11.49
CA THR A 357 -3.16 25.83 -11.49
C THR A 357 -2.93 27.29 -11.87
N HIS A 358 -3.79 27.90 -12.70
CA HIS A 358 -3.64 29.31 -13.07
C HIS A 358 -3.94 30.29 -11.91
N ILE A 359 -4.65 29.83 -10.87
CA ILE A 359 -4.98 30.64 -9.68
C ILE A 359 -3.98 30.36 -8.55
N TYR A 360 -3.67 29.08 -8.34
CA TYR A 360 -2.91 28.62 -7.17
C TYR A 360 -1.49 28.16 -7.50
N GLY A 361 -1.06 28.23 -8.75
CA GLY A 361 0.24 27.68 -9.17
C GLY A 361 0.31 26.15 -9.04
N PRO A 362 1.50 25.57 -9.19
CA PRO A 362 1.73 24.15 -9.00
C PRO A 362 1.71 23.77 -7.51
N ILE A 363 0.96 22.72 -7.18
CA ILE A 363 0.80 22.19 -5.83
C ILE A 363 1.18 20.71 -5.85
N TYR A 364 2.25 20.39 -5.12
CA TYR A 364 2.77 19.04 -5.00
C TYR A 364 2.76 18.57 -3.56
N ILE A 365 2.50 17.29 -3.36
CA ILE A 365 2.76 16.59 -2.10
C ILE A 365 3.75 15.48 -2.37
N THR A 366 4.93 15.55 -1.74
CA THR A 366 5.99 14.55 -1.91
C THR A 366 6.21 13.80 -0.61
N LEU A 367 6.10 12.47 -0.67
CA LEU A 367 6.32 11.53 0.42
C LEU A 367 7.76 11.05 0.41
N ASN A 368 8.41 11.17 1.56
CA ASN A 368 9.79 10.76 1.82
C ASN A 368 10.75 11.23 0.71
N PRO A 369 10.83 12.54 0.42
CA PRO A 369 11.73 13.07 -0.61
C PRO A 369 13.19 12.72 -0.28
N PHE A 370 13.97 12.27 -1.28
CA PHE A 370 15.42 12.05 -1.09
C PHE A 370 16.17 13.35 -0.91
N THR A 371 15.81 14.30 -1.76
CA THR A 371 16.30 15.68 -1.74
C THR A 371 15.16 16.53 -1.23
N PRO A 372 15.31 17.19 -0.07
CA PRO A 372 14.25 18.04 0.44
C PRO A 372 13.93 19.15 -0.58
N PRO A 373 12.65 19.51 -0.78
CA PRO A 373 12.29 20.66 -1.60
C PRO A 373 12.95 21.93 -1.06
N HIS A 374 13.21 22.89 -1.93
CA HIS A 374 13.80 24.16 -1.51
C HIS A 374 12.89 24.84 -0.46
N PRO A 375 13.42 25.31 0.68
CA PRO A 375 12.60 25.80 1.80
C PRO A 375 11.62 26.92 1.46
N SER A 376 11.94 27.77 0.48
CA SER A 376 11.04 28.85 0.03
C SER A 376 9.78 28.35 -0.68
N HIS A 377 9.77 27.10 -1.15
CA HIS A 377 8.63 26.50 -1.84
C HIS A 377 7.79 25.60 -0.94
N VAL A 378 8.24 25.34 0.29
CA VAL A 378 7.56 24.46 1.25
C VAL A 378 6.52 25.24 2.03
N GLN A 379 5.31 24.68 2.14
CA GLN A 379 4.20 25.26 2.89
C GLN A 379 3.72 24.38 4.05
N GLY A 380 4.05 23.09 4.04
CA GLY A 380 3.70 22.19 5.13
C GLY A 380 4.59 20.96 5.15
N VAL A 381 4.95 20.53 6.36
CA VAL A 381 5.63 19.25 6.61
C VAL A 381 4.87 18.55 7.72
N TRP A 382 4.54 17.30 7.50
CA TRP A 382 3.92 16.47 8.54
C TRP A 382 4.41 15.04 8.47
N GLU A 383 4.22 14.37 9.58
CA GLU A 383 4.56 12.98 9.76
C GLU A 383 3.29 12.19 10.05
N PHE A 384 3.29 10.95 9.60
CA PHE A 384 2.28 9.96 9.95
C PHE A 384 2.88 8.56 9.87
N THR A 385 2.15 7.60 10.40
CA THR A 385 2.52 6.19 10.37
C THR A 385 1.53 5.42 9.48
N ASP A 386 2.04 4.54 8.62
CA ASP A 386 1.23 3.59 7.86
C ASP A 386 1.48 2.15 8.32
N PRO A 387 0.52 1.24 8.13
CA PRO A 387 0.80 -0.20 8.21
C PRO A 387 1.94 -0.60 7.26
N GLU A 388 2.91 -1.34 7.76
CA GLU A 388 3.99 -1.91 6.96
C GLU A 388 3.63 -3.36 6.57
N PRO A 389 3.27 -3.65 5.32
CA PRO A 389 2.89 -4.99 4.94
C PRO A 389 4.13 -5.91 4.83
N SER A 390 4.21 -6.88 5.72
CA SER A 390 5.27 -7.89 5.76
C SER A 390 4.71 -9.27 6.13
N ALA A 391 5.46 -10.34 5.90
CA ALA A 391 5.06 -11.68 6.33
C ALA A 391 4.75 -11.72 7.84
N GLN A 392 5.60 -11.11 8.66
CA GLN A 392 5.43 -11.03 10.11
C GLN A 392 4.18 -10.25 10.50
N THR A 393 3.90 -9.15 9.82
CA THR A 393 2.71 -8.31 10.07
C THR A 393 1.42 -9.02 9.74
N LEU A 394 1.38 -9.73 8.60
CA LEU A 394 0.19 -10.49 8.23
C LEU A 394 -0.03 -11.71 9.14
N LEU A 395 1.04 -12.38 9.57
CA LEU A 395 0.94 -13.44 10.57
C LEU A 395 0.44 -12.93 11.93
N ALA A 396 0.90 -11.76 12.36
CA ALA A 396 0.41 -11.12 13.58
C ALA A 396 -1.07 -10.70 13.43
N GLN A 397 -1.45 -10.16 12.28
CA GLN A 397 -2.84 -9.85 11.98
C GLN A 397 -3.74 -11.08 12.06
N ASN A 398 -3.28 -12.24 11.57
CA ASN A 398 -4.04 -13.50 11.68
C ASN A 398 -4.21 -13.99 13.11
N ARG A 399 -3.35 -13.52 14.02
CA ARG A 399 -3.42 -13.82 15.45
C ARG A 399 -4.20 -12.77 16.24
N LEU A 400 -4.56 -11.61 15.65
CA LEU A 400 -5.39 -10.60 16.32
C LEU A 400 -6.68 -11.18 16.95
N PRO A 401 -7.42 -12.12 16.31
CA PRO A 401 -8.62 -12.69 16.90
C PRO A 401 -8.41 -13.38 18.26
N PHE A 402 -7.18 -13.77 18.61
CA PHE A 402 -6.88 -14.35 19.92
C PHE A 402 -6.93 -13.33 21.07
N ILE A 403 -6.64 -12.06 20.78
CA ILE A 403 -6.62 -10.96 21.76
C ILE A 403 -7.80 -9.99 21.59
N GLN A 404 -8.49 -10.02 20.45
CA GLN A 404 -9.60 -9.13 20.14
C GLN A 404 -10.80 -9.36 21.08
N ASN A 405 -11.34 -8.28 21.64
CA ASN A 405 -12.44 -8.29 22.60
C ASN A 405 -12.18 -9.20 23.81
N LYS A 406 -10.90 -9.40 24.16
CA LYS A 406 -10.51 -10.09 25.38
C LYS A 406 -10.24 -9.05 26.45
N HIS A 407 -10.78 -9.32 27.63
CA HIS A 407 -10.66 -8.43 28.79
C HIS A 407 -11.18 -7.01 28.59
N GLY A 408 -11.96 -6.72 27.54
CA GLY A 408 -12.45 -5.37 27.24
C GLY A 408 -11.47 -4.52 26.40
N LEU A 409 -10.56 -5.16 25.64
CA LEU A 409 -9.62 -4.48 24.76
C LEU A 409 -9.84 -4.89 23.30
N SER A 410 -9.81 -3.92 22.39
CA SER A 410 -9.94 -4.10 20.94
C SER A 410 -8.87 -3.31 20.20
N TYR A 411 -8.32 -3.90 19.14
CA TYR A 411 -7.18 -3.33 18.39
C TYR A 411 -7.55 -3.05 16.94
N GLY A 412 -7.41 -1.80 16.50
CA GLY A 412 -7.86 -1.26 15.21
C GLY A 412 -6.93 -1.49 14.02
N PHE A 413 -5.96 -2.39 14.13
CA PHE A 413 -5.07 -2.69 13.02
C PHE A 413 -5.77 -3.58 11.98
N TYR A 414 -5.71 -3.17 10.71
CA TYR A 414 -6.17 -3.99 9.61
C TYR A 414 -5.46 -3.59 8.31
N TRP A 415 -5.00 -4.59 7.56
CA TRP A 415 -4.42 -4.43 6.25
C TRP A 415 -4.92 -5.55 5.34
N THR A 416 -5.52 -5.18 4.21
CA THR A 416 -5.98 -6.14 3.19
C THR A 416 -5.42 -5.83 1.81
N GLY A 417 -4.68 -4.73 1.68
CA GLY A 417 -4.13 -4.25 0.42
C GLY A 417 -5.15 -3.51 -0.46
N ARG A 418 -6.36 -3.21 0.02
CA ARG A 418 -7.43 -2.51 -0.74
C ARG A 418 -7.33 -0.98 -0.71
N GLY A 419 -6.40 -0.46 0.08
CA GLY A 419 -6.18 0.97 0.28
C GLY A 419 -6.49 1.41 1.70
N HIS A 420 -5.81 2.48 2.13
CA HIS A 420 -5.84 2.96 3.51
C HIS A 420 -7.26 3.23 4.04
N LEU A 421 -8.10 3.92 3.24
CA LEU A 421 -9.45 4.29 3.66
C LEU A 421 -10.37 3.08 3.84
N GLU A 422 -10.35 2.11 2.92
CA GLU A 422 -11.16 0.90 3.04
C GLU A 422 -10.73 0.09 4.27
N ASP A 423 -9.42 -0.10 4.46
CA ASP A 423 -8.89 -0.90 5.57
C ASP A 423 -9.22 -0.23 6.92
N ALA A 424 -9.06 1.10 7.03
CA ALA A 424 -9.37 1.84 8.25
C ALA A 424 -10.88 1.87 8.57
N VAL A 425 -11.72 2.11 7.57
CA VAL A 425 -13.19 2.07 7.74
C VAL A 425 -13.65 0.67 8.14
N THR A 426 -13.14 -0.36 7.46
CA THR A 426 -13.49 -1.76 7.76
C THR A 426 -13.07 -2.14 9.17
N ALA A 427 -11.86 -1.77 9.61
CA ALA A 427 -11.39 -2.03 10.97
C ALA A 427 -12.32 -1.40 12.02
N GLY A 428 -12.69 -0.13 11.83
CA GLY A 428 -13.54 0.58 12.78
C GLY A 428 -14.96 0.01 12.86
N LEU A 429 -15.57 -0.26 11.70
CA LEU A 429 -16.88 -0.93 11.61
C LEU A 429 -16.85 -2.32 12.24
N ARG A 430 -15.81 -3.12 11.95
CA ARG A 430 -15.66 -4.46 12.49
C ARG A 430 -15.64 -4.46 14.01
N ILE A 431 -14.84 -3.61 14.64
CA ILE A 431 -14.77 -3.50 16.10
C ILE A 431 -16.12 -3.08 16.66
N ALA A 432 -16.72 -2.02 16.11
CA ALA A 432 -18.01 -1.53 16.60
C ALA A 432 -19.10 -2.61 16.54
N ILE A 433 -19.15 -3.39 15.46
CA ILE A 433 -20.19 -4.40 15.21
C ILE A 433 -19.90 -5.71 15.96
N GLU A 434 -18.71 -6.30 15.77
CA GLU A 434 -18.36 -7.62 16.31
C GLU A 434 -18.11 -7.56 17.82
N ASP A 435 -17.45 -6.51 18.31
CA ASP A 435 -17.02 -6.45 19.71
C ASP A 435 -18.09 -5.83 20.63
N LEU A 436 -18.82 -4.85 20.11
CA LEU A 436 -19.74 -4.00 20.88
C LEU A 436 -21.19 -4.00 20.34
N GLY A 437 -21.49 -4.80 19.32
CA GLY A 437 -22.87 -4.99 18.86
C GLY A 437 -23.52 -3.77 18.18
N ALA A 438 -22.73 -2.84 17.64
CA ALA A 438 -23.24 -1.70 16.88
C ALA A 438 -24.08 -2.14 15.69
N LYS A 439 -25.11 -1.35 15.36
CA LYS A 439 -25.93 -1.54 14.16
C LYS A 439 -25.68 -0.39 13.20
N VAL A 440 -25.21 -0.73 12.02
CA VAL A 440 -24.95 0.22 10.94
C VAL A 440 -25.99 0.05 9.82
N PRO A 441 -26.29 1.12 9.05
CA PRO A 441 -27.43 1.18 8.13
C PRO A 441 -27.19 0.49 6.78
N PHE A 442 -26.07 -0.22 6.62
CA PHE A 442 -25.68 -0.94 5.41
C PHE A 442 -24.97 -2.25 5.77
N HIS A 443 -24.90 -3.17 4.82
CA HIS A 443 -24.19 -4.44 5.02
C HIS A 443 -22.68 -4.23 4.96
N VAL A 444 -21.96 -4.64 6.01
CA VAL A 444 -20.49 -4.61 6.05
C VAL A 444 -19.93 -5.90 5.46
N GLN A 445 -18.98 -5.79 4.54
CA GLN A 445 -18.30 -6.92 3.94
C GLN A 445 -16.94 -7.12 4.61
N TYR A 446 -16.72 -8.28 5.22
CA TYR A 446 -15.42 -8.64 5.77
C TYR A 446 -14.58 -9.34 4.72
N HIS A 447 -13.40 -8.77 4.46
CA HIS A 447 -12.49 -9.30 3.44
C HIS A 447 -11.74 -10.51 3.98
N PRO A 448 -11.50 -11.53 3.15
CA PRO A 448 -10.66 -12.65 3.54
C PRO A 448 -9.25 -12.16 3.86
N ASP A 449 -8.58 -12.83 4.80
CA ASP A 449 -7.20 -12.54 5.11
C ASP A 449 -6.31 -12.71 3.85
N PRO A 450 -5.42 -11.74 3.56
CA PRO A 450 -4.44 -11.83 2.48
C PRO A 450 -3.62 -13.13 2.44
N LEU A 451 -3.42 -13.82 3.56
CA LEU A 451 -2.67 -15.07 3.64
C LEU A 451 -3.52 -16.34 3.57
N GLU A 452 -4.77 -16.32 4.01
CA GLU A 452 -5.64 -17.49 4.00
C GLU A 452 -6.15 -17.86 2.59
N ALA A 453 -6.41 -19.15 2.41
CA ALA A 453 -6.80 -19.76 1.13
C ALA A 453 -8.24 -20.31 1.12
N ALA A 454 -8.95 -20.28 2.25
CA ALA A 454 -9.90 -21.36 2.51
C ALA A 454 -11.34 -21.19 1.96
N SER A 455 -11.79 -19.99 1.55
CA SER A 455 -13.23 -19.82 1.26
C SER A 455 -13.59 -18.98 0.02
N SER A 456 -12.69 -18.19 -0.54
CA SER A 456 -12.97 -17.52 -1.81
C SER A 456 -12.61 -18.46 -2.95
N ALA A 457 -13.61 -18.96 -3.67
CA ALA A 457 -13.44 -19.78 -4.88
C ALA A 457 -12.29 -19.24 -5.72
N SER A 458 -11.34 -20.11 -6.07
CA SER A 458 -10.33 -19.79 -7.07
C SER A 458 -11.05 -19.22 -8.30
N PRO A 459 -10.57 -18.13 -8.90
CA PRO A 459 -11.27 -17.49 -10.00
C PRO A 459 -11.58 -18.52 -11.08
N SER A 460 -12.87 -18.72 -11.40
CA SER A 460 -13.28 -19.64 -12.46
C SER A 460 -12.86 -19.08 -13.80
N LEU A 461 -11.72 -19.55 -14.29
CA LEU A 461 -11.19 -19.16 -15.60
C LEU A 461 -11.97 -19.85 -16.71
N GLY A 462 -12.44 -19.07 -17.67
CA GLY A 462 -13.10 -19.60 -18.86
C GLY A 462 -12.13 -20.36 -19.79
N LEU A 463 -12.69 -21.07 -20.76
CA LEU A 463 -11.94 -21.88 -21.72
C LEU A 463 -10.94 -21.05 -22.54
N LYS A 464 -11.30 -19.81 -22.90
CA LYS A 464 -10.42 -18.89 -23.63
C LYS A 464 -9.21 -18.48 -22.79
N GLU A 465 -9.44 -18.13 -21.53
CA GLU A 465 -8.40 -17.75 -20.59
C GLU A 465 -7.43 -18.92 -20.35
N ASN A 466 -7.95 -20.13 -20.20
CA ASN A 466 -7.12 -21.33 -20.08
C ASN A 466 -6.30 -21.62 -21.36
N LEU A 467 -6.86 -21.41 -22.55
CA LEU A 467 -6.12 -21.53 -23.80
C LEU A 467 -4.95 -20.53 -23.87
N ILE A 468 -5.20 -19.25 -23.55
CA ILE A 468 -4.17 -18.21 -23.50
C ILE A 468 -3.07 -18.57 -22.51
N ARG A 469 -3.44 -19.06 -21.31
CA ARG A 469 -2.48 -19.50 -20.29
C ARG A 469 -1.60 -20.63 -20.79
N THR A 470 -2.19 -21.62 -21.47
CA THR A 470 -1.42 -22.72 -22.08
C THR A 470 -0.43 -22.20 -23.11
N VAL A 471 -0.84 -21.31 -24.01
CA VAL A 471 0.06 -20.68 -24.99
C VAL A 471 1.18 -19.92 -24.31
N LEU A 472 0.88 -19.09 -23.30
CA LEU A 472 1.89 -18.34 -22.55
C LEU A 472 2.89 -19.26 -21.82
N ARG A 473 2.42 -20.37 -21.26
CA ARG A 473 3.28 -21.39 -20.63
C ARG A 473 4.20 -22.06 -21.66
N LEU A 474 3.69 -22.41 -22.85
CA LEU A 474 4.48 -22.97 -23.94
C LEU A 474 5.56 -22.00 -24.42
N ILE A 475 5.22 -20.72 -24.61
CA ILE A 475 6.19 -19.66 -24.95
C ILE A 475 7.30 -19.59 -23.90
N ARG A 476 6.93 -19.64 -22.62
CA ARG A 476 7.90 -19.57 -21.52
C ARG A 476 8.83 -20.78 -21.49
N VAL A 477 8.31 -21.99 -21.71
CA VAL A 477 9.12 -23.21 -21.86
C VAL A 477 10.08 -23.08 -23.05
N TYR A 478 9.59 -22.58 -24.19
CA TYR A 478 10.42 -22.36 -25.37
C TYR A 478 11.57 -21.38 -25.11
N ILE A 479 11.31 -20.26 -24.43
CA ILE A 479 12.34 -19.29 -24.04
C ILE A 479 13.40 -19.94 -23.12
N LEU A 480 12.98 -20.78 -22.17
CA LEU A 480 13.91 -21.50 -21.30
C LEU A 480 14.77 -22.49 -22.08
N ILE A 481 14.18 -23.23 -23.03
CA ILE A 481 14.93 -24.13 -23.93
C ILE A 481 15.94 -23.33 -24.75
N LEU A 482 15.55 -22.20 -25.33
CA LEU A 482 16.45 -21.35 -26.11
C LEU A 482 17.63 -20.83 -25.25
N ARG A 483 17.36 -20.38 -24.02
CA ARG A 483 18.42 -19.96 -23.08
C ARG A 483 19.36 -21.10 -22.74
N LEU A 484 18.84 -22.30 -22.48
CA LEU A 484 19.65 -23.49 -22.21
C LEU A 484 20.54 -23.83 -23.41
N ILE A 485 19.99 -23.78 -24.63
CA ILE A 485 20.75 -24.00 -25.87
C ILE A 485 21.86 -22.95 -26.02
N LEU A 486 21.57 -21.67 -25.77
CA LEU A 486 22.59 -20.60 -25.83
C LEU A 486 23.71 -20.80 -24.82
N VAL A 487 23.38 -21.19 -23.58
CA VAL A 487 24.38 -21.53 -22.55
C VAL A 487 25.23 -22.72 -23.00
N LEU A 488 24.61 -23.79 -23.51
CA LEU A 488 25.31 -24.97 -24.03
C LEU A 488 26.22 -24.61 -25.22
N LEU A 489 25.76 -23.76 -26.14
CA LEU A 489 26.55 -23.27 -27.27
C LEU A 489 27.73 -22.39 -26.81
N SER A 490 27.55 -21.58 -25.78
CA SER A 490 28.63 -20.76 -25.19
C SER A 490 29.65 -21.60 -24.42
N ALA A 491 29.25 -22.78 -23.94
CA ALA A 491 30.12 -23.73 -23.26
C ALA A 491 30.90 -24.65 -24.24
N LEU A 492 30.57 -24.64 -25.53
CA LEU A 492 31.35 -25.35 -26.55
C LEU A 492 32.72 -24.67 -26.73
N PRO A 493 33.83 -25.43 -26.74
CA PRO A 493 35.15 -24.86 -26.93
C PRO A 493 35.24 -24.21 -28.31
N ASN A 494 35.57 -22.92 -28.32
CA ASN A 494 35.68 -22.09 -29.51
C ASN A 494 36.63 -22.75 -30.54
N PRO A 495 36.16 -23.18 -31.73
CA PRO A 495 37.00 -23.91 -32.69
C PRO A 495 38.20 -23.09 -33.19
N ALA A 496 38.14 -21.75 -33.07
CA ALA A 496 39.25 -20.85 -33.37
C ALA A 496 40.46 -20.99 -32.41
N ALA A 497 40.26 -21.48 -31.18
CA ALA A 497 41.34 -21.69 -30.22
C ALA A 497 42.21 -22.92 -30.55
N ARG A 498 41.66 -23.92 -31.27
CA ARG A 498 42.41 -25.11 -31.70
C ARG A 498 43.27 -24.88 -32.95
N VAL A 499 42.96 -23.88 -33.77
CA VAL A 499 43.73 -23.59 -34.99
C VAL A 499 45.03 -22.83 -34.67
N LYS A 500 45.05 -21.97 -33.64
CA LYS A 500 46.28 -21.27 -33.19
C LYS A 500 47.33 -22.18 -32.52
N ALA A 501 46.95 -23.36 -32.04
CA ALA A 501 47.88 -24.32 -31.43
C ALA A 501 48.61 -25.22 -32.44
N ARG A 502 48.16 -25.28 -33.72
CA ARG A 502 48.75 -26.13 -34.77
C ARG A 502 49.71 -25.41 -35.73
N PHE A 503 49.75 -24.09 -35.72
CA PHE A 503 50.68 -23.28 -36.53
C PHE A 503 51.68 -22.52 -35.63
N ARG A 504 52.60 -23.25 -34.99
CA ARG A 504 53.90 -22.69 -34.59
C ARG A 504 54.95 -23.33 -35.50
N PRO A 505 55.68 -22.56 -36.33
CA PRO A 505 56.76 -23.13 -37.12
C PRO A 505 57.93 -23.48 -36.20
N MET A 506 58.41 -24.72 -36.30
CA MET A 506 59.74 -25.11 -35.82
C MET A 506 60.78 -24.36 -36.65
N CYS A 507 61.57 -23.48 -36.02
CA CYS A 507 62.84 -23.04 -36.58
C CYS A 507 63.90 -22.91 -35.46
N ASN A 508 65.13 -23.26 -35.84
CA ASN A 508 66.21 -23.82 -35.04
C ASN A 508 67.02 -22.85 -34.16
N LYS A 509 67.52 -23.42 -33.05
CA LYS A 509 68.89 -23.45 -32.46
C LYS A 509 69.92 -22.33 -32.70
N THR A 510 70.84 -22.29 -31.72
CA THR A 510 72.16 -21.62 -31.57
C THR A 510 72.08 -20.17 -31.09
N SER A 511 72.81 -19.70 -30.08
CA SER A 511 74.16 -20.05 -29.60
C SER A 511 74.29 -20.01 -28.07
N ALA A 512 75.22 -20.82 -27.57
CA ALA A 512 75.70 -20.83 -26.20
C ALA A 512 76.72 -19.70 -25.93
N THR A 513 77.08 -19.60 -24.65
CA THR A 513 78.36 -19.18 -24.03
C THR A 513 78.59 -17.73 -23.56
N LYS A 514 78.91 -17.70 -22.25
CA LYS A 514 79.97 -16.96 -21.51
C LYS A 514 79.55 -15.71 -20.71
N THR A 515 79.47 -15.88 -19.38
CA THR A 515 80.37 -15.29 -18.32
C THR A 515 80.03 -13.83 -18.04
N SER A 516 79.74 -13.38 -16.82
CA SER A 516 80.15 -13.75 -15.46
C SER A 516 79.11 -13.26 -14.46
#